data_AF-A0A355AK09-F1
#
_entry.id   AF-A0A355AK09-F1
#
_cell.length_a   1.000
_cell.length_b   1.000
_cell.length_c   1.000
_cell.angle_alpha   90.00
_cell.angle_beta   90.00
_cell.angle_gamma   90.00
#
_symmetry.space_group_name_H-M   'P 1'
#
loop_
_entity.id
_entity.type
_entity.pdbx_description
1 polymer ?
#
loop_
_entity_poly.entity_id
_entity_poly.type
_entity_poly.pdbx_seq_one_letter_code
_entity_poly.pdbx_strand_id
1 'polypeptide(L)'
;MPGKKKFSKAPRKRAKPKLKAKRRDPIFIDGVRPRPMYVDYKDLELIGKMVNRQAKIIGRRKTGCTAVSQHAVTQAIKRARFMALLPYVAD
;
A
#
# COMPACT_ATOMS: atom_id res chain seq x y z
N MET A 1 -25.96 35.10 49.50
CA MET A 1 -25.85 34.15 48.35
C MET A 1 -24.44 34.17 47.77
N PRO A 2 -23.55 33.23 48.14
CA PRO A 2 -22.36 32.92 47.35
C PRO A 2 -22.46 31.45 46.86
N GLY A 3 -21.99 30.99 45.71
CA GLY A 3 -21.06 31.46 44.69
C GLY A 3 -20.71 30.20 43.88
N LYS A 4 -20.77 30.28 42.55
CA LYS A 4 -20.84 29.14 41.61
C LYS A 4 -19.71 28.10 41.81
N LYS A 5 -20.07 26.80 41.88
CA LYS A 5 -19.12 25.67 41.85
C LYS A 5 -18.27 25.71 40.57
N LYS A 6 -16.94 25.68 40.70
CA LYS A 6 -15.99 25.60 39.57
C LYS A 6 -16.06 24.21 38.94
N PHE A 7 -16.51 24.11 37.69
CA PHE A 7 -16.42 22.90 36.89
C PHE A 7 -15.00 22.74 36.33
N SER A 8 -14.08 22.12 37.09
CA SER A 8 -12.81 21.66 36.51
C SER A 8 -13.07 20.38 35.71
N LYS A 9 -13.20 20.50 34.38
CA LYS A 9 -13.20 19.32 33.50
C LYS A 9 -11.78 18.76 33.43
N ALA A 10 -11.56 17.55 33.94
CA ALA A 10 -10.29 16.83 33.85
C ALA A 10 -9.84 16.69 32.37
N PRO A 11 -8.52 16.74 32.07
CA PRO A 11 -8.02 16.59 30.71
C PRO A 11 -8.38 15.19 30.20
N ARG A 12 -9.19 15.12 29.13
CA ARG A 12 -9.54 13.86 28.47
C ARG A 12 -8.24 13.20 27.99
N LYS A 13 -7.90 12.03 28.55
CA LYS A 13 -6.78 11.20 28.08
C LYS A 13 -7.00 10.89 26.60
N ARG A 14 -6.11 11.37 25.73
CA ARG A 14 -6.16 11.07 24.29
C ARG A 14 -6.00 9.56 24.11
N ALA A 15 -6.95 8.93 23.43
CA ALA A 15 -6.87 7.50 23.13
C ALA A 15 -5.62 7.23 22.29
N LYS A 16 -4.85 6.19 22.67
CA LYS A 16 -3.68 5.77 21.89
C LYS A 16 -4.16 5.28 20.50
N PRO A 17 -3.46 5.61 19.40
CA PRO A 17 -3.82 5.11 18.09
C PRO A 17 -3.71 3.58 18.07
N LYS A 18 -4.76 2.91 17.58
CA LYS A 18 -4.74 1.45 17.41
C LYS A 18 -3.66 1.08 16.38
N LEU A 19 -2.79 0.14 16.72
CA LEU A 19 -1.79 -0.40 15.79
C LEU A 19 -2.52 -1.04 14.60
N LYS A 20 -2.24 -0.57 13.38
CA LYS A 20 -2.80 -1.18 12.16
C LYS A 20 -2.13 -2.54 11.96
N ALA A 21 -2.93 -3.56 11.64
CA ALA A 21 -2.42 -4.88 11.30
C ALA A 21 -1.37 -4.79 10.17
N LYS A 22 -0.27 -5.54 10.30
CA LYS A 22 0.78 -5.61 9.29
C LYS A 22 0.22 -6.31 8.05
N ARG A 23 0.12 -5.58 6.93
CA ARG A 23 -0.30 -6.17 5.65
C ARG A 23 0.72 -7.21 5.20
N ARG A 24 0.23 -8.35 4.72
CA ARG A 24 1.05 -9.38 4.08
C ARG A 24 1.38 -8.94 2.65
N ASP A 25 2.53 -9.37 2.16
CA ASP A 25 3.00 -9.05 0.81
C ASP A 25 2.16 -9.84 -0.21
N PRO A 26 1.49 -9.18 -1.17
CA PRO A 26 0.65 -9.86 -2.16
C PRO A 26 1.45 -10.71 -3.15
N ILE A 27 2.77 -10.53 -3.24
CA ILE A 27 3.65 -11.31 -4.13
C ILE A 27 4.07 -12.65 -3.48
N PHE A 28 3.84 -12.83 -2.18
CA PHE A 28 4.23 -14.06 -1.49
C PHE A 28 3.17 -15.14 -1.72
N ILE A 29 3.62 -16.32 -2.15
CA ILE A 29 2.76 -17.49 -2.38
C ILE A 29 2.81 -18.32 -1.11
N ASP A 30 1.66 -18.57 -0.48
CA ASP A 30 1.54 -19.31 0.79
C ASP A 30 2.43 -18.77 1.92
N GLY A 31 2.68 -17.45 1.91
CA GLY A 31 3.55 -16.79 2.88
C GLY A 31 5.05 -16.98 2.63
N VAL A 32 5.42 -17.69 1.57
CA VAL A 32 6.80 -17.90 1.14
C VAL A 32 7.18 -16.88 0.08
N ARG A 33 8.42 -16.38 0.20
CA ARG A 33 9.00 -15.44 -0.77
C ARG A 33 9.44 -16.21 -2.03
N PRO A 34 8.92 -15.88 -3.23
CA PRO A 34 9.36 -16.53 -4.46
C PRO A 34 10.84 -16.20 -4.77
N ARG A 35 11.54 -17.20 -5.31
CA ARG A 35 12.94 -17.13 -5.74
C ARG A 35 13.06 -17.76 -7.15
N PRO A 36 13.49 -17.01 -8.18
CA PRO A 36 13.82 -15.58 -8.17
C PRO A 36 12.60 -14.70 -7.86
N MET A 37 12.83 -13.51 -7.31
CA MET A 37 11.78 -12.51 -7.14
C MET A 37 11.51 -11.86 -8.51
N TYR A 38 10.67 -12.52 -9.30
CA TYR A 38 10.32 -12.11 -10.65
C TYR A 38 8.82 -11.93 -10.77
N VAL A 39 8.42 -10.87 -11.47
CA VAL A 39 7.03 -10.57 -11.80
C VAL A 39 7.01 -10.37 -13.31
N ASP A 40 6.20 -11.16 -14.03
CA ASP A 40 6.09 -11.02 -15.48
C ASP A 40 5.34 -9.72 -15.80
N TYR A 41 5.84 -8.98 -16.79
CA TYR A 41 5.21 -7.76 -17.28
C TYR A 41 3.94 -8.06 -18.10
N LYS A 42 3.75 -9.33 -18.51
CA LYS A 42 2.55 -9.81 -19.21
C LYS A 42 1.38 -10.11 -18.26
N ASP A 43 1.64 -10.26 -16.96
CA ASP A 43 0.60 -10.54 -15.96
C ASP A 43 -0.17 -9.26 -15.58
N LEU A 44 -1.05 -8.82 -16.48
CA LEU A 44 -1.81 -7.57 -16.32
C LEU A 44 -2.75 -7.59 -15.12
N GLU A 45 -3.26 -8.75 -14.72
CA GLU A 45 -4.10 -8.87 -13.52
C GLU A 45 -3.33 -8.55 -12.24
N LEU A 46 -2.09 -9.06 -12.14
CA LEU A 46 -1.23 -8.85 -10.99
C LEU A 46 -0.75 -7.40 -10.96
N ILE A 47 -0.27 -6.92 -12.10
CA ILE A 47 0.29 -5.58 -12.23
C ILE A 47 -0.80 -4.51 -12.10
N GLY A 48 -1.98 -4.73 -12.68
CA GLY A 48 -3.14 -3.83 -12.59
C GLY A 48 -3.55 -3.53 -11.16
N LYS A 49 -3.49 -4.53 -10.27
CA LYS A 49 -3.76 -4.36 -8.82
C LYS A 49 -2.71 -3.49 -8.10
N MET A 50 -1.53 -3.32 -8.69
CA MET A 50 -0.42 -2.52 -8.14
C MET A 50 -0.41 -1.08 -8.65
N VAL A 51 -1.38 -0.71 -9.50
CA VAL A 51 -1.55 0.64 -10.04
C VAL A 51 -2.86 1.24 -9.51
N ASN A 52 -2.90 2.55 -9.33
CA ASN A 52 -4.16 3.24 -9.01
C ASN A 52 -4.96 3.51 -10.30
N ARG A 53 -6.17 4.06 -10.14
CA ARG A 53 -7.04 4.45 -11.26
C ARG A 53 -6.33 5.38 -12.24
N GLN A 54 -5.53 6.34 -11.75
CA GLN A 54 -4.75 7.29 -12.56
C GLN A 54 -3.48 6.69 -13.18
N ALA A 55 -3.37 5.36 -13.25
CA ALA A 55 -2.21 4.64 -13.74
C ALA A 55 -0.87 5.03 -13.06
N LYS A 56 -0.90 5.46 -11.79
CA LYS A 56 0.30 5.65 -10.93
C LYS A 56 0.57 4.43 -10.07
N ILE A 57 1.84 4.07 -9.93
CA ILE A 57 2.28 2.93 -9.12
C ILE A 57 1.93 3.17 -7.66
N ILE A 58 1.23 2.22 -7.03
CA ILE A 58 0.87 2.31 -5.63
C ILE A 58 2.11 2.02 -4.76
N GLY A 59 2.34 2.88 -3.76
CA GLY A 59 3.46 2.69 -2.83
C GLY A 59 3.28 1.50 -1.88
N ARG A 60 4.41 0.93 -1.44
CA ARG A 60 4.48 -0.28 -0.59
C ARG A 60 3.60 -0.25 0.67
N ARG A 61 3.37 0.94 1.26
CA ARG A 61 2.56 1.10 2.48
C ARG A 61 1.09 0.77 2.24
N LYS A 62 0.61 1.00 1.01
CA LYS A 62 -0.78 0.74 0.63
C LYS A 62 -0.93 -0.71 0.14
N THR A 63 0.00 -1.21 -0.68
CA THR A 63 -0.03 -2.60 -1.20
C THR A 63 0.38 -3.66 -0.17
N GLY A 64 1.25 -3.33 0.78
CA GLY A 64 1.83 -4.31 1.72
C GLY A 64 3.08 -5.02 1.19
N CYS A 65 3.58 -4.63 0.01
CA CYS A 65 4.78 -5.21 -0.58
C CYS A 65 6.04 -4.98 0.28
N THR A 66 6.91 -5.98 0.34
CA THR A 66 8.30 -5.81 0.79
C THR A 66 9.10 -4.96 -0.20
N ALA A 67 10.28 -4.46 0.21
CA ALA A 67 11.10 -3.64 -0.68
C ALA A 67 11.48 -4.39 -1.96
N VAL A 68 11.87 -5.66 -1.84
CA VAL A 68 12.32 -6.48 -2.97
C VAL A 68 11.19 -6.80 -3.93
N SER A 69 10.00 -7.15 -3.43
CA SER A 69 8.83 -7.38 -4.29
C SER A 69 8.39 -6.08 -4.98
N GLN A 70 8.41 -4.94 -4.28
CA GLN A 70 8.13 -3.64 -4.89
C GLN A 70 9.10 -3.31 -6.04
N HIS A 71 10.39 -3.64 -5.90
CA HIS A 71 11.36 -3.46 -6.99
C HIS A 71 11.02 -4.31 -8.22
N ALA A 72 10.71 -5.59 -8.03
CA ALA A 72 10.31 -6.50 -9.11
C ALA A 72 9.02 -6.01 -9.81
N VAL A 73 7.99 -5.66 -9.04
CA VAL A 73 6.72 -5.11 -9.56
C VAL A 73 6.97 -3.81 -10.33
N THR A 74 7.82 -2.92 -9.82
CA THR A 74 8.11 -1.63 -10.49
C THR A 74 8.83 -1.85 -11.82
N GLN A 75 9.76 -2.80 -11.90
CA GLN A 75 10.42 -3.15 -13.16
C GLN A 75 9.42 -3.74 -14.16
N ALA A 76 8.55 -4.64 -13.71
CA ALA A 76 7.51 -5.25 -14.53
C ALA A 76 6.53 -4.20 -15.07
N ILE A 77 6.05 -3.26 -14.23
CA ILE A 77 5.19 -2.14 -14.66
C ILE A 77 5.87 -1.29 -15.73
N LYS A 78 7.14 -0.93 -15.53
CA LYS A 78 7.87 -0.09 -16.50
C LYS A 78 8.01 -0.79 -17.85
N ARG A 79 8.26 -2.11 -17.85
CA ARG A 79 8.30 -2.92 -19.07
C ARG A 79 6.93 -3.00 -19.74
N ALA A 80 5.87 -3.27 -18.97
CA ALA A 80 4.50 -3.34 -19.48
C ALA A 80 4.08 -2.01 -20.15
N ARG A 81 4.45 -0.87 -19.55
CA ARG A 81 4.21 0.45 -20.14
C ARG A 81 4.97 0.71 -21.42
N PHE A 82 6.24 0.29 -21.49
CA PHE A 82 7.03 0.39 -22.71
C PHE A 82 6.44 -0.46 -23.85
N MET A 83 5.88 -1.62 -23.51
CA MET A 83 5.19 -2.52 -24.45
C MET A 83 3.74 -2.11 -24.75
N ALA A 84 3.30 -0.92 -24.32
CA ALA A 84 1.94 -0.42 -24.47
C ALA A 84 0.83 -1.31 -23.86
N LEU A 85 1.17 -2.22 -22.95
CA LEU A 85 0.19 -3.07 -22.24
C LEU A 85 -0.50 -2.34 -21.08
N LEU A 86 0.11 -1.25 -20.58
CA LEU A 86 -0.41 -0.46 -19.48
C LEU A 86 -0.15 1.03 -19.74
N PRO A 87 -1.13 1.93 -19.50
CA PRO A 87 -0.91 3.36 -19.75
C PRO A 87 0.05 4.01 -18.74
N TYR A 88 0.68 5.11 -19.15
CA TYR A 88 1.42 6.00 -18.26
C TYR A 88 0.49 6.95 -17.48
N VAL A 89 -0.64 7.32 -18.09
CA VAL A 89 -1.63 8.26 -17.56
C VAL A 89 -3.01 7.72 -17.91
N ALA A 90 -3.91 7.73 -16.93
CA ALA A 90 -5.32 7.39 -17.08
C ALA A 90 -6.18 8.41 -16.32
N ASP A 91 -7.44 8.58 -16.76
CA ASP A 91 -8.38 9.64 -16.31
C ASP A 91 -9.01 9.42 -14.92
#